data_AF-A0A537SNT0-F1
#
_entry.id   AF-A0A537SNT0-F1
#
_cell.length_a   1.000
_cell.length_b   1.000
_cell.length_c   1.000
_cell.angle_alpha   90.00
_cell.angle_beta   90.00
_cell.angle_gamma   90.00
#
_symmetry.space_group_name_H-M   'P 1'
#
loop_
_entity.id
_entity.type
_entity.pdbx_description
1 polymer ?
#
loop_
_entity_poly.entity_id
_entity_poly.type
_entity_poly.pdbx_seq_one_letter_code
_entity_poly.pdbx_strand_id
1 'polypeptide(L)' 'MRRASGLIFVAILFMAPQSAWALANPASVFCAKSGGKTEIRKGPRGQYGVCRLPDGRVVDEWAYFRAMRAKRPH' A
#
# COMPACT_ATOMS: atom_id res chain seq x y z
N MET A 1 10.50 -47.67 24.65
CA MET A 1 9.53 -47.07 23.70
C MET A 1 9.77 -45.57 23.66
N ARG A 2 9.83 -45.02 22.45
CA ARG A 2 10.58 -43.82 22.06
C ARG A 2 10.02 -42.53 22.69
N ARG A 3 10.90 -41.72 23.28
CA ARG A 3 10.70 -40.29 23.56
C ARG A 3 10.57 -39.54 22.23
N ALA A 4 9.42 -39.64 21.57
CA ALA A 4 9.18 -39.05 20.25
C ALA A 4 8.11 -37.93 20.27
N SER A 5 7.61 -37.54 21.44
CA SER A 5 6.49 -36.61 21.55
C SER A 5 6.88 -35.13 21.69
N GLY A 6 8.17 -34.80 21.85
CA GLY A 6 8.64 -33.41 22.05
C GLY A 6 9.09 -32.67 20.79
N LEU A 7 9.40 -33.37 19.70
CA LEU A 7 9.96 -32.78 18.47
C LEU A 7 8.89 -32.18 17.54
N ILE A 8 7.63 -32.57 17.70
CA ILE A 8 6.54 -32.10 16.84
C ILE A 8 6.12 -30.66 17.19
N PHE A 9 6.23 -30.25 18.46
CA PHE A 9 5.83 -28.90 18.91
C PHE A 9 6.78 -27.78 18.48
N VAL A 10 8.08 -28.06 18.26
CA VAL A 10 9.07 -27.05 17.85
C VAL A 10 8.95 -26.71 16.37
N ALA A 11 8.53 -27.65 15.52
CA ALA A 11 8.46 -27.45 14.07
C ALA A 11 7.38 -26.44 13.63
N ILE A 12 6.31 -26.26 14.42
CA ILE A 12 5.18 -25.36 14.09
C ILE A 12 5.56 -23.88 14.21
N LEU A 13 6.55 -23.54 15.05
CA LEU A 13 7.02 -22.16 15.23
C LEU A 13 7.90 -21.64 14.08
N PHE A 14 8.41 -22.52 13.22
CA PHE A 14 9.27 -22.15 12.08
C PHE A 14 8.50 -21.91 10.76
N MET A 15 7.20 -22.19 10.72
CA MET A 15 6.36 -22.03 9.51
C MET A 15 5.37 -20.85 9.59
N ALA A 16 5.53 -19.94 10.56
CA ALA A 16 4.72 -18.73 10.59
C ALA A 16 5.04 -17.86 9.35
N PRO A 17 4.01 -17.40 8.60
CA PRO A 17 4.25 -16.53 7.45
C PRO A 17 4.91 -15.24 7.94
N GLN A 18 6.09 -14.96 7.41
CA GLN A 18 6.79 -13.71 7.70
C GLN A 18 5.92 -12.58 7.13
N SER A 19 5.44 -11.70 8.01
CA SER A 19 4.65 -10.53 7.58
C SER A 19 5.50 -9.71 6.63
N ALA A 20 5.18 -9.74 5.34
CA ALA A 20 5.79 -8.86 4.36
C ALA A 20 5.13 -7.48 4.53
N TRP A 21 5.85 -6.56 5.17
CA TRP A 21 5.40 -5.18 5.29
C TRP A 21 5.51 -4.52 3.91
N ALA A 22 4.40 -4.44 3.18
CA ALA A 22 4.34 -3.64 1.98
C ALA A 22 4.43 -2.15 2.38
N LEU A 23 5.48 -1.46 1.93
CA LEU A 23 5.58 -0.01 2.11
C LEU A 23 4.43 0.65 1.36
N ALA A 24 3.61 1.44 2.07
CA ALA A 24 2.48 2.12 1.47
C ALA A 24 2.96 3.10 0.38
N ASN A 25 2.23 3.16 -0.74
CA ASN A 25 2.50 4.12 -1.81
C ASN A 25 2.31 5.56 -1.28
N PRO A 26 3.35 6.42 -1.29
CA PRO A 26 3.25 7.80 -0.79
C PRO A 26 2.15 8.63 -1.46
N ALA A 27 1.91 8.43 -2.75
CA ALA A 27 0.86 9.14 -3.49
C ALA A 27 -0.54 8.71 -3.02
N SER A 28 -0.75 7.41 -2.81
CA SER A 28 -2.03 6.88 -2.31
C SER A 28 -2.27 7.30 -0.85
N VAL A 29 -1.22 7.32 -0.01
CA VAL A 29 -1.29 7.87 1.36
C VAL A 29 -1.68 9.34 1.34
N PHE A 30 -1.09 10.12 0.42
CA PHE A 30 -1.43 11.54 0.27
C PHE A 30 -2.87 11.75 -0.23
N CYS A 31 -3.34 10.89 -1.15
CA CYS A 31 -4.72 10.89 -1.60
C CYS A 31 -5.68 10.69 -0.43
N ALA A 32 -5.44 9.67 0.40
CA ALA A 32 -6.24 9.40 1.61
C ALA A 32 -6.20 10.56 2.61
N LYS A 33 -5.01 11.15 2.85
CA LYS A 33 -4.87 12.35 3.70
C LYS A 33 -5.61 13.58 3.14
N SER A 34 -5.82 13.64 1.84
CA SER A 34 -6.61 14.69 1.17
C SER A 34 -8.13 14.40 1.19
N GLY A 35 -8.57 13.36 1.93
CA GLY A 35 -9.95 12.89 1.94
C GLY A 35 -10.37 12.14 0.69
N GLY A 36 -9.44 11.88 -0.24
CA GLY A 36 -9.72 11.16 -1.48
C GLY A 36 -9.58 9.65 -1.34
N LYS A 37 -10.01 8.94 -2.39
CA LYS A 37 -9.87 7.49 -2.53
C LYS A 37 -8.98 7.18 -3.73
N THR A 38 -7.99 6.32 -3.52
CA THR A 38 -7.16 5.80 -4.63
C THR A 38 -7.95 4.76 -5.43
N GLU A 39 -7.91 4.87 -6.75
CA GLU A 39 -8.44 3.87 -7.68
C GLU A 39 -7.33 3.44 -8.63
N ILE A 40 -7.15 2.12 -8.78
CA ILE A 40 -6.23 1.58 -9.78
C ILE A 40 -6.99 1.37 -11.08
N ARG A 41 -6.44 1.90 -12.17
CA ARG A 41 -7.01 1.81 -13.52
C ARG A 41 -6.06 1.09 -14.45
N LYS A 42 -6.62 0.39 -15.44
CA LYS A 42 -5.85 -0.20 -16.55
C LYS A 42 -5.73 0.84 -17.66
N GLY A 43 -4.54 0.94 -18.26
CA GLY A 43 -4.28 1.77 -19.42
C GLY A 43 -3.31 1.09 -20.39
N PRO A 44 -3.01 1.74 -21.53
CA PRO A 44 -2.14 1.17 -22.57
C PRO A 44 -0.72 0.82 -22.09
N ARG A 45 -0.26 1.44 -21.01
CA ARG A 45 1.08 1.26 -20.42
C ARG A 45 1.07 0.44 -19.12
N GLY A 46 -0.04 -0.27 -18.83
CA GLY A 46 -0.22 -1.02 -17.60
C GLY A 46 -1.18 -0.34 -16.61
N GLN A 47 -1.03 -0.65 -15.32
CA GLN A 47 -1.88 -0.10 -14.27
C GLN A 47 -1.36 1.25 -13.78
N TYR A 48 -2.26 2.17 -13.46
CA TYR A 48 -1.93 3.47 -12.88
C TYR A 48 -2.94 3.86 -11.79
N GLY A 49 -2.49 4.63 -10.81
CA GLY A 49 -3.32 5.12 -9.71
C GLY A 49 -3.90 6.49 -10.02
N VAL A 50 -5.19 6.68 -9.72
CA VAL A 50 -5.82 8.00 -9.67
C VAL A 50 -6.37 8.25 -8.27
N CYS A 51 -6.42 9.53 -7.88
CA CYS A 51 -7.10 9.97 -6.67
C CYS A 51 -8.47 10.56 -7.03
N ARG A 52 -9.55 9.94 -6.55
CA ARG A 52 -10.89 10.52 -6.55
C ARG A 52 -11.03 11.41 -5.32
N LEU A 53 -11.14 12.72 -5.52
CA LEU A 53 -11.25 13.72 -4.48
C LEU A 53 -12.71 13.90 -4.01
N PRO A 54 -12.96 14.46 -2.80
CA PRO A 54 -14.31 14.69 -2.28
C PRO A 54 -15.18 15.61 -3.13
N ASP A 55 -14.56 16.53 -3.87
CA ASP A 55 -15.22 17.44 -4.82
C ASP A 55 -15.59 16.77 -6.16
N GLY A 56 -15.38 15.45 -6.26
CA GLY A 56 -15.68 14.65 -7.46
C GLY A 56 -14.58 14.66 -8.51
N ARG A 57 -13.53 15.48 -8.38
CA ARG A 57 -12.41 15.47 -9.32
C ARG A 57 -11.66 14.14 -9.26
N VAL A 58 -11.16 13.72 -10.41
CA VAL A 58 -10.28 12.56 -10.54
C VAL A 58 -8.97 13.03 -11.14
N VAL A 59 -7.87 12.86 -10.41
CA VAL A 59 -6.53 13.31 -10.80
C VAL A 59 -5.53 12.17 -10.73
N ASP A 60 -4.49 12.19 -11.56
CA ASP A 60 -3.36 11.26 -11.41
C ASP A 60 -2.72 11.44 -10.02
N GLU A 61 -2.59 10.35 -9.25
CA GLU A 61 -2.21 10.45 -7.83
C GLU A 61 -0.78 10.97 -7.65
N TRP A 62 0.13 10.63 -8.58
CA TRP A 62 1.53 11.01 -8.52
C TRP A 62 1.75 12.46 -8.95
N ALA A 63 1.04 12.91 -9.98
CA ALA A 63 1.02 14.31 -10.39
C ALA A 63 0.46 15.19 -9.26
N TYR A 64 -0.64 14.77 -8.63
CA TYR A 64 -1.24 15.49 -7.51
C TYR A 64 -0.28 15.58 -6.30
N PHE A 65 0.33 14.47 -5.91
CA PHE A 65 1.31 14.42 -4.82
C PHE A 65 2.49 15.38 -5.05
N ARG A 66 3.10 15.34 -6.25
CA ARG A 66 4.24 16.21 -6.59
C ARG A 66 3.85 17.69 -6.63
N ALA A 67 2.71 18.01 -7.23
CA ALA A 67 2.22 19.39 -7.34
C ALA A 67 1.98 20.03 -5.95
N MET A 68 1.42 19.28 -5.00
CA MET A 68 1.15 19.80 -3.66
C MET A 68 2.41 19.91 -2.81
N ARG A 69 3.42 19.05 -3.01
CA ARG A 69 4.72 19.17 -2.34
C ARG A 69 5.51 20.37 -2.83
N ALA A 70 5.49 20.67 -4.13
CA ALA A 70 6.15 21.84 -4.70
C ALA A 70 5.53 23.16 -4.24
N LYS A 71 4.27 23.15 -3.79
CA LYS A 71 3.53 24.35 -3.33
C LYS A 71 3.68 24.65 -1.83
N ARG A 72 4.35 23.80 -1.05
CA ARG A 72 4.59 24.10 0.37
C ARG A 72 5.82 25.00 0.48
N PRO A 73 5.71 26.25 0.98
CA PRO A 73 6.90 26.99 1.40
C PRO A 73 7.55 26.21 2.54
N HIS A 74 8.87 26.00 2.43
CA HIS A 74 9.70 25.41 3.48
C HIS A 74 9.94 26.42 4.60
#